data_AF-A0A6B3H866-F1
#
_entry.id   AF-A0A6B3H866-F1
#
_cell.length_a   1.000
_cell.length_b   1.000
_cell.length_c   1.000
_cell.angle_alpha   90.00
_cell.angle_beta   90.00
_cell.angle_gamma   90.00
#
_symmetry.space_group_name_H-M   'P 1'
#
loop_
_entity.id
_entity.type
_entity.pdbx_description
1 polymer ?
#
loop_
_entity_poly.entity_id
_entity_poly.type
_entity_poly.pdbx_seq_one_letter_code
_entity_poly.pdbx_strand_id
1 'polypeptide(L)'
;MTVPPGEQRRLATVLRPTRRGDRQAERITVRSFGPLGLAARQGHHRVPWTVRVLPPFTSRKHLPSRLARLRELDGRTSVLTRGEGTEFDSLRAYVPGDDTRSIDWRATARQSAVAVRTWRPERDRHILIVLDTGRTSAGRVGDVPRLDAA
;
A
#
# COMPACT_ATOMS: atom_id res chain seq x y z
N MET A 1 20.01 38.37 0.54
CA MET A 1 19.43 38.56 -0.81
C MET A 1 18.91 39.98 -0.89
N THR A 2 19.18 40.68 -1.99
CA THR A 2 18.66 42.02 -2.26
C THR A 2 17.54 41.91 -3.29
N VAL A 3 16.41 42.58 -3.05
CA VAL A 3 15.28 42.66 -3.96
C VAL A 3 15.13 44.13 -4.36
N PRO A 4 15.44 44.51 -5.62
CA PRO A 4 15.28 45.89 -6.07
C PRO A 4 13.82 46.37 -5.99
N PRO A 5 13.58 47.69 -5.97
CA PRO A 5 12.24 48.25 -5.99
C PRO A 5 11.42 47.74 -7.19
N GLY A 6 10.19 47.31 -6.94
CA GLY A 6 9.29 46.78 -7.97
C GLY A 6 9.64 45.36 -8.46
N GLU A 7 10.76 44.79 -8.02
CA GLU A 7 11.18 43.46 -8.44
C GLU A 7 10.75 42.37 -7.46
N GLN A 8 10.80 41.13 -7.94
CA GLN A 8 10.58 39.93 -7.13
C GLN A 8 11.78 39.00 -7.23
N ARG A 9 12.00 38.22 -6.17
CA ARG A 9 13.00 37.14 -6.14
C ARG A 9 12.38 35.90 -5.52
N ARG A 10 12.65 34.74 -6.12
CA ARG A 10 12.23 33.45 -5.60
C ARG A 10 13.41 32.79 -4.91
N LEU A 11 13.19 32.35 -3.67
CA LEU A 11 14.18 31.58 -2.90
C LEU A 11 13.64 30.16 -2.73
N ALA A 12 14.48 29.17 -3.02
CA ALA A 12 14.20 27.76 -2.77
C ALA A 12 15.02 27.31 -1.56
N THR A 13 14.35 26.68 -0.59
CA THR A 13 14.99 26.05 0.56
C THR A 13 14.66 24.57 0.55
N VAL A 14 15.66 23.72 0.77
CA VAL A 14 15.45 22.28 0.89
C VAL A 14 15.14 21.97 2.34
N LEU A 15 13.96 21.43 2.59
CA LEU A 15 13.59 20.88 3.90
C LEU A 15 14.03 19.42 3.95
N ARG A 16 14.66 19.02 5.07
CA ARG A 16 15.02 17.62 5.34
C ARG A 16 14.24 17.11 6.55
N PRO A 17 13.03 16.58 6.36
CA PRO A 17 12.23 16.06 7.45
C PRO A 17 12.91 14.82 8.04
N THR A 18 13.02 14.78 9.37
CA THR A 18 13.63 13.65 10.10
C THR A 18 12.61 12.59 10.53
N ARG A 19 11.31 12.87 10.37
CA ARG A 19 10.22 12.05 10.90
C ARG A 19 9.08 11.94 9.89
N ARG A 20 8.58 10.72 9.71
CA ARG A 20 7.40 10.43 8.87
C ARG A 20 6.14 11.16 9.35
N GLY A 21 5.13 11.21 8.48
CA GLY A 21 3.84 11.85 8.73
C GLY A 21 3.70 13.21 8.04
N ASP A 22 2.58 13.87 8.31
CA ASP A 22 2.29 15.20 7.78
C ASP A 22 3.05 16.28 8.53
N ARG A 23 3.75 17.12 7.75
CA ARG A 23 4.45 18.30 8.23
C ARG A 23 3.75 19.53 7.71
N GLN A 24 3.04 20.22 8.59
CA GLN A 24 2.45 21.51 8.28
C GLN A 24 3.56 22.56 8.21
N ALA A 25 3.46 23.46 7.23
CA ALA A 25 4.31 24.62 7.19
C ALA A 25 4.02 25.50 8.42
N GLU A 26 5.06 25.80 9.17
CA GLU A 26 4.98 26.81 10.22
C GLU A 26 5.00 28.22 9.63
N ARG A 27 5.17 29.22 10.49
CA ARG A 27 5.20 30.63 10.11
C ARG A 27 6.47 30.95 9.32
N ILE A 28 6.32 31.35 8.06
CA ILE A 28 7.43 31.90 7.29
C ILE A 28 7.67 33.32 7.77
N THR A 29 8.90 33.61 8.15
CA THR A 29 9.32 34.94 8.60
C THR A 29 10.24 35.54 7.57
N VAL A 30 9.85 36.71 7.05
CA VAL A 30 10.66 37.51 6.14
C VAL A 30 11.13 38.74 6.92
N ARG A 31 12.44 38.98 6.93
CA ARG A 31 13.02 40.19 7.54
C ARG A 31 13.75 40.98 6.46
N SER A 32 13.40 42.25 6.34
CA SER A 32 14.05 43.21 5.44
C SER A 32 14.81 44.23 6.27
N PHE A 33 16.08 44.44 5.99
CA PHE A 33 16.92 45.43 6.66
C PHE A 33 16.91 46.76 5.90
N GLY A 34 16.92 47.87 6.62
CA GLY A 34 17.06 49.20 6.03
C GLY A 34 18.44 49.41 5.40
N PRO A 35 18.61 50.47 4.58
CA PRO A 35 19.85 50.71 3.83
C PRO A 35 21.08 50.90 4.72
N LEU A 36 20.90 51.41 5.94
CA LEU A 36 21.98 51.59 6.92
C LEU A 36 22.18 50.37 7.84
N GLY A 37 21.37 49.31 7.71
CA GLY A 37 21.42 48.12 8.57
C GLY A 37 20.97 48.33 10.03
N LEU A 38 20.64 49.56 10.43
CA LEU A 38 20.31 49.93 11.82
C LEU A 38 18.91 49.48 12.28
N ALA A 39 18.01 49.23 11.33
CA ALA A 39 16.64 48.82 11.60
C ALA A 39 16.18 47.75 10.59
N ALA A 40 15.21 46.94 11.00
CA ALA A 40 14.63 45.92 10.15
C ALA A 40 13.11 45.86 10.31
N ARG A 41 12.41 45.59 9.20
CA ARG A 41 10.99 45.27 9.17
C ARG A 41 10.82 43.77 9.05
N GLN A 42 9.98 43.18 9.91
CA GLN A 42 9.66 41.76 9.88
C GLN A 42 8.20 41.52 9.49
N GLY A 43 7.99 40.65 8.51
CA GLY A 43 6.70 40.14 8.09
C GLY A 43 6.57 38.65 8.41
N HIS A 44 5.38 38.25 8.83
CA HIS A 44 5.07 36.85 9.08
C HIS A 44 3.94 36.39 8.17
N HIS A 45 4.17 35.28 7.48
CA HIS A 45 3.19 34.70 6.56
C HIS A 45 2.87 33.28 7.02
N ARG A 46 1.57 33.02 7.20
CA ARG A 46 1.08 31.64 7.31
C ARG A 46 0.92 31.10 5.91
N VAL A 47 1.51 29.95 5.63
CA VAL A 47 1.42 29.31 4.33
C VAL A 47 0.71 27.97 4.52
N PRO A 48 -0.43 27.72 3.85
CA PRO A 48 -1.23 26.53 4.08
C PRO A 48 -0.67 25.33 3.29
N TRP A 49 0.61 25.02 3.46
CA TRP A 49 1.25 23.89 2.80
C TRP A 49 1.48 22.75 3.78
N THR A 50 1.28 21.52 3.29
CA THR A 50 1.57 20.29 4.02
C THR A 50 2.54 19.44 3.21
N VAL A 51 3.60 18.95 3.86
CA VAL A 51 4.56 18.01 3.28
C VAL A 51 4.33 16.64 3.90
N ARG A 52 3.91 15.67 3.06
CA ARG A 52 3.72 14.26 3.43
C ARG A 52 5.06 13.53 3.41
N VAL A 53 5.57 13.16 4.58
CA VAL A 53 6.81 12.38 4.70
C VAL A 53 6.45 10.91 4.84
N LEU A 54 6.62 10.14 3.77
CA LEU A 54 6.34 8.71 3.80
C LEU A 54 7.54 7.93 4.38
N PRO A 55 7.29 6.81 5.08
CA PRO A 55 8.37 5.92 5.49
C PRO A 55 9.11 5.37 4.26
N PRO A 56 10.41 5.06 4.40
CA PRO A 56 11.18 4.44 3.32
C PRO A 56 10.59 3.07 3.00
N PHE A 57 10.28 2.83 1.73
CA PHE A 57 9.75 1.54 1.27
C PHE A 57 10.84 0.69 0.63
N THR A 58 11.76 0.21 1.47
CA THR A 58 12.96 -0.55 1.08
C THR A 58 12.63 -1.87 0.36
N SER A 59 11.50 -2.48 0.71
CA SER A 59 11.00 -3.73 0.10
C SER A 59 10.42 -3.58 -1.30
N ARG A 60 10.41 -2.37 -1.88
CA ARG A 60 9.92 -2.12 -3.25
C ARG A 60 10.58 -3.05 -4.28
N LYS A 61 11.85 -3.38 -4.11
CA LYS A 61 12.58 -4.30 -5.03
C LYS A 61 11.99 -5.71 -5.10
N HIS A 62 11.30 -6.15 -4.05
CA HIS A 62 10.71 -7.48 -3.98
C HIS A 62 9.27 -7.52 -4.53
N LEU A 63 8.62 -6.36 -4.69
CA LEU A 63 7.22 -6.29 -5.14
C LEU A 63 6.98 -7.02 -6.46
N PRO A 64 7.76 -6.82 -7.54
CA PRO A 64 7.49 -7.49 -8.80
C PRO A 64 7.52 -9.02 -8.66
N SER A 65 8.52 -9.56 -7.95
CA SER A 65 8.64 -11.00 -7.71
C SER A 65 7.53 -11.57 -6.82
N ARG A 66 7.09 -10.82 -5.80
CA ARG A 66 6.00 -11.23 -4.89
C ARG A 66 4.64 -11.16 -5.60
N LEU A 67 4.42 -10.13 -6.41
CA LEU A 67 3.20 -9.97 -7.22
C LEU A 67 3.13 -11.03 -8.34
N ALA A 68 4.24 -11.33 -9.00
CA ALA A 68 4.30 -12.41 -9.99
C ALA A 68 4.00 -13.77 -9.34
N ARG A 69 4.60 -14.05 -8.17
CA ARG A 69 4.31 -15.26 -7.40
C ARG A 69 2.86 -15.34 -6.92
N LEU A 70 2.24 -14.22 -6.53
CA LEU A 70 0.82 -14.18 -6.20
C LEU A 70 -0.06 -14.55 -7.42
N ARG A 71 0.22 -13.97 -8.59
CA ARG A 71 -0.48 -14.30 -9.84
C ARG A 71 -0.27 -15.75 -10.28
N GLU A 72 0.93 -16.29 -10.07
CA GLU A 72 1.26 -17.68 -10.36
C GLU A 72 0.55 -18.63 -9.39
N LEU A 73 0.48 -18.28 -8.11
CA LEU A 73 -0.28 -19.02 -7.10
C LEU A 73 -1.78 -19.02 -7.41
N ASP A 74 -2.34 -17.89 -7.85
CA ASP A 74 -3.74 -17.77 -8.31
C ASP A 74 -4.04 -18.64 -9.55
N GLY A 75 -3.02 -18.91 -10.37
CA GLY A 75 -3.15 -19.74 -11.58
C GLY A 75 -2.79 -21.22 -11.42
N ARG A 76 -2.07 -21.64 -10.36
CA ARG A 76 -1.43 -22.98 -10.31
C ARG A 76 -1.52 -23.74 -8.99
N THR A 77 -2.15 -23.23 -7.94
CA THR A 77 -2.14 -23.91 -6.63
C THR A 77 -3.39 -24.74 -6.39
N SER A 78 -3.57 -25.84 -7.14
CA SER A 78 -4.37 -26.97 -6.67
C SER A 78 -3.56 -27.80 -5.66
N VAL A 79 -3.22 -27.20 -4.52
CA VAL A 79 -2.65 -27.97 -3.40
C VAL A 79 -3.79 -28.78 -2.82
N LEU A 80 -3.70 -30.10 -2.98
CA LEU A 80 -4.51 -31.18 -2.41
C LEU A 80 -4.89 -30.88 -0.96
N THR A 81 -5.92 -30.06 -0.78
CA THR A 81 -6.52 -29.73 0.51
C THR A 81 -7.86 -30.42 0.49
N ARG A 82 -8.05 -31.35 1.42
CA ARG A 82 -9.20 -32.26 1.46
C ARG A 82 -10.47 -31.45 1.78
N GLY A 83 -11.36 -31.30 0.79
CA GLY A 83 -12.67 -30.65 0.92
C GLY A 83 -13.23 -30.25 -0.45
N GLU A 84 -14.51 -30.50 -0.70
CA GLU A 84 -15.19 -30.02 -1.92
C GLU A 84 -15.43 -28.51 -1.77
N GLY A 85 -14.90 -27.70 -2.69
CA GLY A 85 -15.20 -26.28 -2.74
C GLY A 85 -16.67 -25.99 -3.08
N THR A 86 -17.12 -24.76 -2.87
CA THR A 86 -18.52 -24.35 -3.11
C THR A 86 -18.72 -23.56 -4.40
N GLU A 87 -17.66 -23.19 -5.12
CA GLU A 87 -17.75 -22.48 -6.39
C GLU A 87 -17.63 -23.43 -7.59
N PHE A 88 -18.61 -23.34 -8.50
CA PHE A 88 -18.61 -24.11 -9.74
C PHE A 88 -17.37 -23.78 -10.59
N ASP A 89 -16.62 -24.79 -10.98
CA ASP A 89 -15.41 -24.67 -11.81
C ASP A 89 -15.75 -24.90 -13.28
N SER A 90 -16.19 -26.11 -13.61
CA SER A 90 -16.44 -26.54 -14.98
C SER A 90 -17.36 -27.76 -15.04
N LEU A 91 -17.80 -28.12 -16.25
CA LEU A 91 -18.47 -29.40 -16.52
C LEU A 91 -17.50 -30.35 -17.19
N ARG A 92 -17.48 -31.61 -16.75
CA ARG A 92 -16.74 -32.69 -17.41
C ARG A 92 -17.60 -33.94 -17.59
N ALA A 93 -17.18 -34.83 -18.48
CA ALA A 93 -17.81 -36.13 -18.62
C ALA A 93 -17.65 -36.96 -17.34
N TYR A 94 -18.71 -37.67 -16.97
CA TYR A 94 -18.73 -38.64 -15.88
C TYR A 94 -17.77 -39.81 -16.16
N VAL A 95 -17.06 -40.22 -15.11
CA VAL A 95 -16.21 -41.42 -15.10
C VAL A 95 -16.66 -42.32 -13.95
N PRO A 96 -16.66 -43.66 -14.12
CA PRO A 96 -16.95 -44.57 -13.02
C PRO A 96 -16.09 -44.28 -11.78
N GLY A 97 -16.74 -43.95 -10.67
CA GLY A 97 -16.10 -43.52 -9.42
C GLY A 97 -16.46 -42.10 -8.99
N ASP A 98 -17.09 -41.32 -9.86
CA ASP A 98 -17.60 -39.99 -9.53
C ASP A 98 -18.86 -40.07 -8.64
N ASP A 99 -19.02 -39.11 -7.72
CA ASP A 99 -20.23 -39.00 -6.89
C ASP A 99 -21.44 -38.64 -7.76
N THR A 100 -22.49 -39.46 -7.72
CA THR A 100 -23.73 -39.23 -8.49
C THR A 100 -24.46 -37.95 -8.10
N ARG A 101 -24.21 -37.42 -6.89
CA ARG A 101 -24.75 -36.12 -6.45
C ARG A 101 -24.14 -34.92 -7.19
N SER A 102 -22.98 -35.11 -7.81
CA SER A 102 -22.31 -34.07 -8.59
C SER A 102 -22.79 -34.00 -10.06
N ILE A 103 -23.69 -34.91 -10.47
CA ILE A 103 -24.25 -34.94 -11.83
C ILE A 103 -25.16 -33.73 -12.05
N ASP A 104 -24.88 -32.97 -13.11
CA ASP A 104 -25.76 -31.93 -13.59
C ASP A 104 -26.71 -32.52 -14.63
N TRP A 105 -27.92 -32.89 -14.21
CA TRP A 105 -28.93 -33.44 -15.11
C TRP A 105 -29.38 -32.45 -16.20
N ARG A 106 -29.32 -31.14 -15.93
CA ARG A 106 -29.72 -30.11 -16.89
C ARG A 106 -28.67 -29.92 -17.99
N ALA A 107 -27.38 -30.01 -17.64
CA ALA A 107 -26.30 -30.00 -18.60
C ALA A 107 -26.24 -31.31 -19.38
N THR A 108 -26.43 -32.45 -18.70
CA THR A 108 -26.51 -33.78 -19.31
C THR A 108 -27.60 -33.84 -20.38
N ALA A 109 -28.78 -33.27 -20.12
CA ALA A 109 -29.88 -33.23 -21.10
C ALA A 109 -29.55 -32.46 -22.40
N ARG A 110 -28.46 -31.70 -22.44
CA ARG A 110 -28.00 -30.91 -23.60
C ARG A 110 -26.73 -31.46 -24.24
N GLN A 111 -26.20 -32.58 -23.73
CA GLN A 111 -24.94 -33.18 -24.16
C GLN A 111 -25.15 -34.68 -24.46
N SER A 112 -24.24 -35.27 -25.24
CA SER A 112 -24.29 -36.71 -25.57
C SER A 112 -23.75 -37.62 -24.45
N ALA A 113 -23.26 -37.04 -23.36
CA ALA A 113 -22.66 -37.75 -22.23
C ALA A 113 -23.12 -37.14 -20.89
N VAL A 114 -23.09 -37.96 -19.83
CA VAL A 114 -23.40 -37.52 -18.47
C VAL A 114 -22.38 -36.50 -18.02
N ALA A 115 -22.85 -35.33 -17.60
CA ALA A 115 -22.01 -34.20 -17.19
C ALA A 115 -21.97 -34.09 -15.66
N VAL A 116 -20.76 -33.95 -15.12
CA VAL A 116 -20.47 -33.78 -13.70
C VAL A 116 -19.92 -32.37 -13.45
N ARG A 117 -20.40 -31.70 -12.40
CA ARG A 117 -19.84 -30.42 -11.94
C ARG A 117 -18.53 -30.65 -11.21
N THR A 118 -17.47 -29.95 -11.62
CA THR A 118 -16.27 -29.79 -10.81
C THR A 118 -16.38 -28.53 -9.98
N TRP A 119 -15.84 -28.55 -8.77
CA TRP A 119 -15.83 -27.43 -7.84
C TRP A 119 -14.41 -26.97 -7.58
N ARG A 120 -14.16 -25.65 -7.55
CA ARG A 120 -12.86 -25.11 -7.15
C ARG A 120 -12.85 -24.91 -5.63
N PRO A 121 -11.82 -25.41 -4.92
CA PRO A 121 -11.63 -25.06 -3.51
C PRO A 121 -11.33 -23.55 -3.39
N GLU A 122 -12.20 -22.83 -2.68
CA GLU A 122 -11.99 -21.43 -2.32
C GLU A 122 -10.96 -21.33 -1.20
N ARG A 123 -10.10 -20.31 -1.24
CA ARG A 123 -9.19 -19.97 -0.13
C ARG A 123 -9.38 -18.52 0.28
N ASP A 124 -10.18 -18.32 1.32
CA ASP A 124 -10.10 -17.10 2.10
C ASP A 124 -8.77 -17.06 2.88
N ARG A 125 -7.89 -16.15 2.46
CA ARG A 125 -6.69 -15.83 3.23
C ARG A 125 -7.00 -14.69 4.18
N HIS A 126 -7.31 -15.03 5.43
CA HIS A 126 -7.38 -14.04 6.49
C HIS A 126 -5.97 -13.61 6.90
N ILE A 127 -5.59 -12.38 6.54
CA ILE A 127 -4.33 -11.78 6.97
C ILE A 127 -4.63 -10.81 8.12
N LEU A 128 -4.13 -11.11 9.31
CA LEU A 128 -4.17 -10.20 10.45
C LEU A 128 -2.81 -9.49 10.59
N ILE A 129 -2.82 -8.15 10.50
CA ILE A 129 -1.64 -7.32 10.77
C ILE A 129 -1.81 -6.71 12.15
N VAL A 130 -0.97 -7.11 13.10
CA VAL A 130 -0.95 -6.55 14.45
C VAL A 130 0.28 -5.66 14.58
N LEU A 131 0.06 -4.38 14.89
CA LEU A 131 1.10 -3.38 15.08
C LEU A 131 1.07 -2.90 16.53
N ASP A 132 2.17 -3.05 17.26
CA ASP A 132 2.34 -2.38 18.55
C ASP A 132 2.72 -0.91 18.31
N THR A 133 1.81 0.01 18.60
CA THR A 133 2.02 1.47 18.52
C THR A 133 2.15 2.13 19.90
N GLY A 134 2.39 1.34 20.94
CA GLY A 134 2.55 1.81 22.32
C GLY A 134 3.86 2.56 22.59
N ARG A 135 4.04 3.00 23.84
CA ARG A 135 5.20 3.79 24.29
C ARG A 135 6.53 3.08 24.04
N THR A 136 6.57 1.76 24.20
CA THR A 136 7.73 0.90 23.93
C THR A 136 8.17 0.97 22.46
N SER A 137 7.22 0.96 21.52
CA SER A 137 7.48 1.10 20.09
C SER A 137 7.92 2.50 19.67
N ALA A 138 7.64 3.51 20.50
CA ALA A 138 8.11 4.88 20.30
C ALA A 138 9.57 5.11 20.74
N GLY A 139 10.19 4.12 21.42
CA GLY A 139 11.63 4.13 21.70
C GLY A 139 12.44 4.30 20.40
N ARG A 140 13.61 4.94 20.47
CA ARG A 140 14.40 5.26 19.27
C ARG A 140 15.56 4.30 19.06
N VAL A 141 15.84 3.99 17.79
CA VAL A 141 17.08 3.35 17.34
C VAL A 141 17.75 4.36 16.40
N GLY A 142 18.75 5.10 16.92
CA GLY A 142 19.26 6.29 16.25
C GLY A 142 18.18 7.38 16.13
N ASP A 143 17.99 7.93 14.92
CA ASP A 143 16.98 8.97 14.66
C ASP A 143 15.58 8.43 14.35
N VAL A 144 15.44 7.12 14.17
CA VAL A 144 14.20 6.46 13.72
C VAL A 144 13.48 5.80 14.91
N PRO A 145 12.14 5.83 14.97
CA PRO A 145 11.38 5.05 15.94
C PRO A 145 11.65 3.55 15.75
N ARG A 146 11.60 2.78 16.85
CA ARG A 146 11.80 1.32 16.84
C ARG A 146 10.82 0.60 15.91
N LEU A 147 9.60 1.13 15.80
CA LEU A 147 8.59 0.67 14.83
C LEU A 147 9.04 0.79 13.36
N ASP A 148 9.90 1.76 13.03
CA ASP A 148 10.40 2.00 11.67
C ASP A 148 11.74 1.32 11.37
N ALA A 149 12.40 0.78 12.41
CA ALA A 149 13.71 0.14 12.30
C ALA A 149 13.63 -1.39 12.09
N ALA A 150 12.43 -1.97 12.16
CA ALA A 150 12.18 -3.41 12.06
C ALA A 150 11.96 -3.88 10.61
#